data_AF-A0A2K5C003-F1
#
_entry.id   AF-A0A2K5C003-F1
#
_cell.length_a   1.000
_cell.length_b   1.000
_cell.length_c   1.000
_cell.angle_alpha   90.00
_cell.angle_beta   90.00
_cell.angle_gamma   90.00
#
_symmetry.space_group_name_H-M   'P 1'
#
loop_
_entity.id
_entity.type
_entity.pdbx_description
1 polymer ?
#
loop_
_entity_poly.entity_id
_entity_poly.type
_entity_poly.pdbx_seq_one_letter_code
_entity_poly.pdbx_strand_id
1 'polypeptide(L)'
;MVRKLKFHEQKLLKQVDFLNWEVTDHNLHELRVLRRYRLQRREDYTRYNQLSRAVRELARRLRDLPERDPFRVRASAALLDKLYALGLVPTRGSLELCDFVTASSFCRRRLPTVLLKLRMAQHLQAAVAFVEQGHIRVGPDVVTDPAFLVTRSMEDFVTWVDSSKIKRHVLEYNEERDDFDLEA
;
A
#
# COMPACT_ATOMS: atom_id res chain seq x y z
N MET A 1 12.28 -22.33 21.25
CA MET A 1 10.84 -22.39 21.62
C MET A 1 10.72 -22.97 23.02
N VAL A 2 9.91 -22.36 23.89
CA VAL A 2 9.76 -22.80 25.29
C VAL A 2 8.88 -24.05 25.34
N ARG A 3 9.13 -24.94 26.31
CA ARG A 3 8.32 -26.15 26.53
C ARG A 3 6.86 -25.77 26.85
N LYS A 4 5.92 -26.64 26.48
CA LYS A 4 4.51 -26.49 26.88
C LYS A 4 4.39 -26.65 28.40
N LEU A 5 3.76 -25.68 29.05
CA LEU A 5 3.51 -25.69 30.50
C LEU A 5 2.48 -26.77 30.85
N LYS A 6 2.68 -27.43 32.00
CA LYS A 6 1.69 -28.36 32.59
C LYS A 6 0.50 -27.55 33.13
N PHE A 7 -0.63 -28.22 33.37
CA PHE A 7 -1.87 -27.58 33.82
C PHE A 7 -1.69 -26.70 35.08
N HIS A 8 -0.96 -27.19 36.08
CA HIS A 8 -0.69 -26.42 37.31
C HIS A 8 0.23 -25.22 37.07
N GLU A 9 1.23 -25.37 36.20
CA GLU A 9 2.16 -24.30 35.81
C GLU A 9 1.41 -23.20 35.04
N GLN A 10 0.52 -23.56 34.11
CA GLN A 10 -0.30 -22.61 33.36
C GLN A 10 -1.31 -21.88 34.27
N LYS A 11 -1.82 -22.54 35.32
CA LYS A 11 -2.72 -21.92 36.29
C LYS A 11 -2.01 -20.85 37.14
N LEU A 12 -0.72 -21.03 37.43
CA LEU A 12 0.12 -20.06 38.14
C LEU A 12 0.64 -18.95 37.22
N LEU A 13 1.05 -19.32 36.00
CA LEU A 13 1.71 -18.43 35.03
C LEU A 13 0.74 -17.95 33.94
N LYS A 14 -0.42 -17.45 34.32
CA LYS A 14 -1.47 -17.04 33.35
C LYS A 14 -1.09 -15.84 32.48
N GLN A 15 -0.28 -14.92 33.02
CA GLN A 15 0.14 -13.69 32.33
C GLN A 15 1.48 -13.86 31.59
N VAL A 16 2.10 -15.05 31.67
CA VAL A 16 3.41 -15.28 31.06
C VAL A 16 3.22 -15.74 29.62
N ASP A 17 3.38 -14.82 28.68
CA ASP A 17 3.55 -15.10 27.25
C ASP A 17 4.84 -14.41 26.78
N PHE A 18 5.81 -15.20 26.30
CA PHE A 18 7.09 -14.68 25.81
C PHE A 18 7.00 -14.10 24.38
N LEU A 19 5.91 -14.40 23.65
CA LEU A 19 5.74 -14.02 22.25
C LEU A 19 4.79 -12.84 22.11
N ASN A 20 3.66 -12.85 22.81
CA ASN A 20 2.66 -11.79 22.75
C ASN A 20 2.66 -11.02 24.07
N TRP A 21 3.22 -9.81 24.08
CA TRP A 21 3.10 -8.93 25.23
C TRP A 21 2.01 -7.91 24.92
N GLU A 22 1.19 -7.54 25.91
CA GLU A 22 0.09 -6.59 25.73
C GLU A 22 0.55 -5.24 25.14
N VAL A 23 1.77 -4.81 25.50
CA VAL A 23 2.39 -3.58 24.97
C VAL A 23 2.82 -3.74 23.50
N THR A 24 3.15 -4.96 23.07
CA THR A 24 3.55 -5.29 21.69
C THR A 24 2.44 -5.95 20.87
N ASP A 25 1.19 -6.02 21.32
CA ASP A 25 0.10 -6.58 20.51
C ASP A 25 -0.10 -5.85 19.16
N HIS A 26 0.25 -4.56 19.13
CA HIS A 26 0.33 -3.77 17.90
C HIS A 26 1.35 -4.33 16.89
N ASN A 27 2.40 -5.01 17.36
CA ASN A 27 3.45 -5.62 16.57
C ASN A 27 2.93 -6.83 15.76
N LEU A 28 1.98 -7.60 16.29
CA LEU A 28 1.38 -8.71 15.53
C LEU A 28 0.58 -8.19 14.33
N HIS A 29 -0.20 -7.13 14.52
CA HIS A 29 -0.94 -6.51 13.42
C HIS A 29 0.02 -5.93 12.37
N GLU A 30 1.04 -5.20 12.83
CA GLU A 30 2.11 -4.69 11.97
C GLU A 30 2.78 -5.81 11.16
N LEU A 31 3.24 -6.89 11.82
CA LEU A 31 3.87 -8.03 11.15
C LEU A 31 2.94 -8.72 10.15
N ARG A 32 1.63 -8.80 10.44
CA ARG A 32 0.65 -9.31 9.48
C ARG A 32 0.56 -8.42 8.24
N VAL A 33 0.55 -7.11 8.40
CA VAL A 33 0.52 -6.15 7.29
C VAL A 33 1.83 -6.19 6.50
N LEU A 34 2.98 -6.20 7.18
CA LEU A 34 4.31 -6.33 6.58
C LEU A 34 4.42 -7.59 5.71
N ARG A 35 3.96 -8.74 6.23
CA ARG A 35 3.95 -10.00 5.49
C ARG A 35 2.97 -9.99 4.32
N ARG A 36 1.75 -9.46 4.53
CA ARG A 36 0.70 -9.40 3.52
C ARG A 36 1.11 -8.57 2.30
N TYR A 37 1.71 -7.39 2.53
CA TYR A 37 2.09 -6.47 1.47
C TYR A 37 3.58 -6.47 1.13
N ARG A 38 4.35 -7.44 1.67
CA ARG A 38 5.81 -7.58 1.46
C ARG A 38 6.54 -6.23 1.60
N LEU A 39 6.30 -5.55 2.71
CA LEU A 39 7.03 -4.34 3.07
C LEU A 39 8.44 -4.74 3.50
N GLN A 40 9.45 -4.15 2.86
CA GLN A 40 10.86 -4.43 3.14
C GLN A 40 11.31 -3.75 4.43
N ARG A 41 10.93 -2.48 4.61
CA ARG A 41 11.28 -1.68 5.77
C ARG A 41 10.10 -1.59 6.71
N ARG A 42 10.37 -1.87 7.99
CA ARG A 42 9.40 -1.67 9.08
C ARG A 42 9.03 -0.19 9.25
N GLU A 43 9.99 0.70 9.02
CA GLU A 43 9.79 2.15 9.08
C GLU A 43 8.68 2.66 8.18
N ASP A 44 8.51 2.06 6.99
CA ASP A 44 7.48 2.48 6.04
C ASP A 44 6.09 2.28 6.63
N TYR A 45 5.87 1.15 7.30
CA TYR A 45 4.62 0.90 8.00
C TYR A 45 4.35 1.95 9.09
N THR A 46 5.36 2.27 9.90
CA THR A 46 5.25 3.30 10.95
C THR A 46 4.92 4.67 10.36
N ARG A 47 5.58 5.06 9.26
CA ARG A 47 5.30 6.31 8.54
C ARG A 47 3.88 6.34 7.97
N TYR A 48 3.43 5.26 7.33
CA TYR A 48 2.06 5.16 6.83
C TYR A 48 1.01 5.21 7.95
N ASN A 49 1.31 4.60 9.10
CA ASN A 49 0.42 4.66 10.25
C ASN A 49 0.30 6.09 10.79
N GLN A 50 1.43 6.80 10.92
CA GLN A 50 1.46 8.21 11.33
C GLN A 50 0.69 9.10 10.33
N LEU A 51 0.89 8.91 9.03
CA LEU A 51 0.14 9.63 7.99
C LEU A 51 -1.36 9.35 8.06
N SER A 52 -1.77 8.09 8.22
CA SER A 52 -3.19 7.73 8.38
C SER A 52 -3.81 8.35 9.63
N ARG A 53 -3.03 8.49 10.72
CA ARG A 53 -3.47 9.17 11.94
C ARG A 53 -3.64 10.67 11.70
N ALA A 54 -2.71 11.32 11.02
CA ALA A 54 -2.78 12.74 10.68
C ALA A 54 -4.01 13.04 9.80
N VAL A 55 -4.32 12.18 8.83
CA VAL A 55 -5.53 12.29 8.00
C VAL A 55 -6.79 12.21 8.85
N ARG A 56 -6.88 11.23 9.75
CA ARG A 56 -8.04 11.06 10.66
C ARG A 56 -8.19 12.19 11.67
N GLU A 57 -7.08 12.73 12.16
CA GLU A 57 -7.09 13.88 13.06
C GLU A 57 -7.56 15.14 12.35
N LEU A 58 -7.06 15.40 11.14
CA LEU A 58 -7.53 16.51 10.32
C LEU A 58 -9.02 16.40 10.00
N ALA A 59 -9.48 15.20 9.61
CA ALA A 59 -10.89 14.95 9.33
C ALA A 59 -11.80 15.18 10.56
N ARG A 60 -11.34 14.81 11.76
CA ARG A 60 -12.05 15.08 13.02
C ARG A 60 -12.12 16.57 13.34
N ARG A 61 -10.99 17.28 13.26
CA ARG A 61 -10.95 18.74 13.46
C ARG A 61 -11.86 19.49 12.49
N LEU A 62 -11.95 19.04 11.23
CA LEU A 62 -12.87 19.62 10.25
C LEU A 62 -14.34 19.33 10.56
N ARG A 63 -14.63 18.21 11.22
CA ARG A 63 -15.98 17.81 11.65
C ARG A 63 -16.47 18.65 12.83
N ASP A 64 -15.55 19.05 13.71
CA ASP A 64 -15.83 19.87 14.89
C ASP A 64 -16.17 21.34 14.53
N LEU A 65 -15.77 21.81 13.34
CA LEU A 65 -16.12 23.15 12.84
C LEU A 65 -17.61 23.25 12.48
N PRO A 66 -18.24 24.44 12.55
CA PRO A 66 -19.64 24.60 12.18
C PRO A 66 -19.88 24.32 10.69
N GLU A 67 -21.01 23.69 10.36
CA GLU A 67 -21.31 23.22 8.99
C GLU A 67 -21.41 24.33 7.95
N ARG A 68 -21.79 25.54 8.37
CA ARG A 68 -21.96 26.71 7.49
C ARG A 68 -20.67 27.51 7.27
N ASP A 69 -19.56 27.11 7.90
CA ASP A 69 -18.29 27.80 7.71
C ASP A 69 -17.75 27.54 6.28
N PRO A 70 -17.52 28.59 5.46
CA PRO A 70 -16.93 28.42 4.14
C PRO A 70 -15.56 27.73 4.17
N PHE A 71 -14.80 27.89 5.26
CA PHE A 71 -13.51 27.21 5.42
C PHE A 71 -13.68 25.69 5.51
N ARG A 72 -14.66 25.20 6.29
CA ARG A 72 -14.95 23.77 6.42
C ARG A 72 -15.31 23.16 5.07
N VAL A 73 -16.15 23.82 4.28
CA VAL A 73 -16.58 23.31 2.96
C VAL A 73 -15.38 23.22 2.01
N ARG A 74 -14.57 24.27 1.93
CA ARG A 74 -13.39 24.30 1.05
C ARG A 74 -12.32 23.28 1.48
N ALA A 75 -12.00 23.23 2.77
CA ALA A 75 -10.97 22.33 3.29
C ALA A 75 -11.39 20.86 3.23
N SER A 76 -12.67 20.55 3.49
CA SER A 76 -13.18 19.19 3.37
C SER A 76 -13.16 18.70 1.93
N ALA A 77 -13.59 19.53 0.96
CA ALA A 77 -13.48 19.21 -0.46
C ALA A 77 -12.02 18.96 -0.87
N ALA A 78 -11.09 19.86 -0.51
CA ALA A 78 -9.67 19.71 -0.84
C ALA A 78 -9.05 18.43 -0.23
N LEU A 79 -9.40 18.08 1.00
CA LEU A 79 -8.94 16.84 1.63
C LEU A 79 -9.47 15.62 0.89
N LEU A 80 -10.77 15.58 0.59
CA LEU A 80 -11.41 14.46 -0.11
C LEU A 80 -10.88 14.29 -1.53
N ASP A 81 -10.68 15.39 -2.26
CA ASP A 81 -10.09 15.36 -3.60
C ASP A 81 -8.66 14.80 -3.57
N LYS A 82 -7.84 15.23 -2.61
CA LYS A 82 -6.48 14.71 -2.45
C LYS A 82 -6.47 13.22 -2.11
N LEU A 83 -7.29 12.78 -1.16
CA LEU A 83 -7.37 11.36 -0.77
C LEU A 83 -7.93 10.48 -1.89
N TYR A 84 -8.88 10.99 -2.66
CA TYR A 84 -9.43 10.32 -3.82
C TYR A 84 -8.38 10.20 -4.93
N ALA A 85 -7.68 11.29 -5.27
CA ALA A 85 -6.63 11.28 -6.28
C ALA A 85 -5.49 10.30 -5.95
N LEU A 86 -5.12 10.21 -4.67
CA LEU A 86 -4.14 9.20 -4.19
C LEU A 86 -4.69 7.76 -4.20
N GLY A 87 -6.01 7.58 -4.29
CA GLY A 87 -6.64 6.25 -4.28
C GLY A 87 -6.84 5.64 -2.89
N LEU A 88 -6.76 6.46 -1.83
CA LEU A 88 -6.94 6.00 -0.45
C LEU A 88 -8.41 5.81 -0.07
N VAL A 89 -9.29 6.60 -0.71
CA VAL A 89 -10.73 6.61 -0.49
C VAL A 89 -11.45 6.30 -1.81
N PRO A 90 -12.53 5.49 -1.81
CA PRO A 90 -13.26 5.13 -3.02
C PRO A 90 -14.04 6.28 -3.65
N THR A 91 -14.63 7.19 -2.87
CA THR A 91 -15.52 8.27 -3.34
C THR A 91 -15.20 9.60 -2.64
N ARG A 92 -15.63 10.73 -3.23
CA ARG A 92 -15.40 12.08 -2.69
C ARG A 92 -16.54 12.59 -1.79
N GLY A 93 -17.50 11.74 -1.45
CA GLY A 93 -18.80 12.18 -0.93
C GLY A 93 -18.87 12.41 0.58
N SER A 94 -18.08 11.69 1.38
CA SER A 94 -18.21 11.72 2.84
C SER A 94 -16.86 11.81 3.56
N LEU A 95 -16.78 12.70 4.55
CA LEU A 95 -15.66 12.81 5.48
C LEU A 95 -15.54 11.62 6.43
N GLU A 96 -16.59 10.82 6.58
CA GLU A 96 -16.56 9.59 7.38
C GLU A 96 -15.61 8.56 6.77
N LEU A 97 -15.43 8.59 5.44
CA LEU A 97 -14.51 7.70 4.75
C LEU A 97 -13.06 7.90 5.19
N CYS A 98 -12.71 9.10 5.66
CA CYS A 98 -11.39 9.39 6.21
C CYS A 98 -11.08 8.58 7.48
N ASP A 99 -12.10 8.18 8.26
CA ASP A 99 -11.92 7.40 9.48
C ASP A 99 -11.46 5.95 9.19
N PHE A 100 -11.82 5.44 8.00
CA PHE A 100 -11.41 4.11 7.52
C PHE A 100 -10.02 4.10 6.85
N VAL A 101 -9.37 5.25 6.72
CA VAL A 101 -8.00 5.32 6.17
C VAL A 101 -7.02 4.74 7.18
N THR A 102 -6.38 3.65 6.79
CA THR A 102 -5.38 2.93 7.60
C THR A 102 -4.05 2.83 6.87
N ALA A 103 -2.99 2.39 7.55
CA ALA A 103 -1.71 2.08 6.91
C ALA A 103 -1.86 1.08 5.75
N SER A 104 -2.82 0.15 5.84
CA SER A 104 -3.13 -0.80 4.76
C SER A 104 -3.65 -0.12 3.49
N SER A 105 -4.35 1.01 3.62
CA SER A 105 -4.83 1.77 2.45
C SER A 105 -3.67 2.31 1.61
N PHE A 106 -2.60 2.78 2.26
CA PHE A 106 -1.37 3.19 1.57
C PHE A 106 -0.64 1.99 0.97
N CYS A 107 -0.55 0.88 1.70
CA CYS A 107 0.12 -0.33 1.22
C CYS A 107 -0.51 -0.87 -0.08
N ARG A 108 -1.83 -0.77 -0.23
CA ARG A 108 -2.56 -1.16 -1.45
C ARG A 108 -2.24 -0.27 -2.66
N ARG A 109 -1.78 0.95 -2.44
CA ARG A 109 -1.40 1.90 -3.50
C ARG A 109 0.09 1.82 -3.87
N ARG A 110 0.87 0.98 -3.20
CA ARG A 110 2.26 0.71 -3.61
C ARG A 110 2.30 0.01 -4.95
N LEU A 111 3.29 0.35 -5.77
CA LEU A 111 3.46 -0.15 -7.13
C LEU A 111 3.34 -1.69 -7.23
N PRO A 112 4.01 -2.52 -6.39
CA PRO A 112 3.85 -3.98 -6.43
C PRO A 112 2.41 -4.48 -6.26
N THR A 113 1.63 -3.82 -5.41
CA THR A 113 0.23 -4.23 -5.16
C THR A 113 -0.67 -3.81 -6.31
N VAL A 114 -0.40 -2.67 -6.93
CA VAL A 114 -1.12 -2.21 -8.13
C VAL A 114 -0.83 -3.14 -9.31
N LEU A 115 0.40 -3.59 -9.50
CA LEU A 115 0.76 -4.55 -10.55
C LEU A 115 0.01 -5.88 -10.43
N LEU A 116 -0.17 -6.37 -9.19
CA LEU A 116 -0.95 -7.57 -8.92
C LEU A 116 -2.43 -7.37 -9.29
N LYS A 117 -2.98 -6.18 -9.03
CA LYS A 117 -4.35 -5.80 -9.39
C LYS A 117 -4.52 -5.69 -10.91
N LEU A 118 -3.52 -5.15 -11.61
CA LEU A 118 -3.45 -5.06 -13.08
C LEU A 118 -3.11 -6.39 -13.76
N ARG A 119 -2.92 -7.48 -13.00
CA ARG A 119 -2.54 -8.82 -13.51
C ARG A 119 -1.20 -8.86 -14.25
N MET A 120 -0.33 -7.87 -14.06
CA MET A 120 1.04 -7.88 -14.63
C MET A 120 1.97 -8.86 -13.92
N ALA A 121 1.65 -9.22 -12.67
CA ALA A 121 2.38 -10.22 -11.90
C ALA A 121 1.41 -11.20 -11.25
N GLN A 122 1.81 -12.46 -11.13
CA GLN A 122 1.00 -13.50 -10.49
C GLN A 122 1.06 -13.44 -8.96
N HIS A 123 2.21 -13.02 -8.41
CA HIS A 123 2.47 -13.00 -6.99
C HIS A 123 3.13 -11.68 -6.58
N LEU A 124 2.88 -11.25 -5.35
CA LEU A 124 3.44 -10.00 -4.84
C LEU A 124 4.98 -10.03 -4.76
N GLN A 125 5.56 -11.21 -4.51
CA GLN A 125 7.02 -11.38 -4.50
C GLN A 125 7.62 -11.17 -5.90
N ALA A 126 6.97 -11.69 -6.95
CA ALA A 126 7.39 -11.47 -8.32
C ALA A 126 7.24 -9.99 -8.72
N ALA A 127 6.13 -9.34 -8.30
CA ALA A 127 5.91 -7.92 -8.54
C ALA A 127 7.01 -7.05 -7.92
N VAL A 128 7.46 -7.34 -6.70
CA VAL A 128 8.58 -6.64 -6.07
C VAL A 128 9.87 -6.85 -6.87
N ALA A 129 10.17 -8.10 -7.25
CA ALA A 129 11.37 -8.40 -8.04
C ALA A 129 11.38 -7.70 -9.40
N PHE A 130 10.24 -7.62 -10.09
CA PHE A 130 10.14 -6.93 -11.38
C PHE A 130 10.40 -5.42 -11.25
N VAL A 131 9.93 -4.80 -10.16
CA VAL A 131 10.19 -3.38 -9.88
C VAL A 131 11.68 -3.18 -9.56
N GLU A 132 12.24 -3.97 -8.65
CA GLU A 132 13.66 -3.87 -8.26
C GLU A 132 14.62 -4.09 -9.44
N GLN A 133 14.26 -4.98 -10.37
CA GLN A 133 15.01 -5.23 -11.61
C GLN A 133 14.85 -4.13 -12.66
N GLY A 134 13.93 -3.18 -12.46
CA GLY A 134 13.68 -2.07 -13.39
C GLY A 134 12.89 -2.45 -14.63
N HIS A 135 12.03 -3.47 -14.57
CA HIS A 135 11.21 -3.89 -15.71
C HIS A 135 9.95 -3.04 -15.92
N ILE A 136 9.61 -2.18 -14.96
CA ILE A 136 8.36 -1.42 -14.92
C ILE A 136 8.64 0.07 -15.00
N ARG A 137 7.85 0.77 -15.80
CA ARG A 137 7.81 2.23 -15.86
C ARG A 137 6.42 2.75 -15.51
N VAL A 138 6.38 3.98 -15.01
CA VAL A 138 5.15 4.71 -14.76
C VAL A 138 5.19 5.97 -15.61
N GLY A 139 4.43 6.00 -16.70
CA GLY A 139 4.62 7.01 -17.74
C GLY A 139 5.97 6.83 -18.44
N PRO A 140 6.78 7.90 -18.60
CA PRO A 140 8.08 7.80 -19.25
C PRO A 140 9.19 7.23 -18.35
N ASP A 141 9.04 7.36 -17.02
CA ASP A 141 10.12 7.11 -16.08
C ASP A 141 10.13 5.66 -15.58
N VAL A 142 11.31 5.05 -15.57
CA VAL A 142 11.53 3.72 -15.01
C VAL A 142 11.55 3.82 -13.48
N VAL A 143 10.74 2.99 -12.81
CA VAL A 143 10.64 3.00 -11.35
C VAL A 143 11.31 1.76 -10.78
N THR A 144 12.33 1.96 -9.97
CA THR A 144 13.07 0.88 -9.29
C THR A 144 12.70 0.71 -7.82
N ASP A 145 12.01 1.68 -7.22
CA ASP A 145 11.60 1.63 -5.80
C ASP A 145 10.21 0.98 -5.63
N PRO A 146 10.09 -0.18 -4.94
CA PRO A 146 8.80 -0.81 -4.63
C PRO A 146 7.93 0.02 -3.68
N ALA A 147 8.49 1.00 -2.97
CA ALA A 147 7.75 1.91 -2.10
C ALA A 147 7.04 3.05 -2.86
N PHE A 148 7.23 3.17 -4.18
CA PHE A 148 6.53 4.15 -4.99
C PHE A 148 4.99 4.01 -4.88
N LEU A 149 4.32 5.11 -4.53
CA LEU A 149 2.86 5.18 -4.41
C LEU A 149 2.24 5.65 -5.71
N VAL A 150 1.46 4.77 -6.35
CA VAL A 150 0.80 5.04 -7.62
C VAL A 150 -0.52 5.76 -7.35
N THR A 151 -0.68 6.96 -7.90
CA THR A 151 -1.94 7.71 -7.86
C THR A 151 -2.97 7.10 -8.81
N ARG A 152 -4.26 7.46 -8.68
CA ARG A 152 -5.29 6.92 -9.59
C ARG A 152 -5.04 7.26 -11.05
N SER A 153 -4.62 8.50 -11.33
CA SER A 153 -4.34 8.95 -12.69
C SER A 153 -3.07 8.32 -13.27
N MET A 154 -2.11 7.95 -12.43
CA MET A 154 -0.88 7.28 -12.86
C MET A 154 -1.06 5.78 -13.08
N GLU A 155 -2.13 5.18 -12.56
CA GLU A 155 -2.40 3.72 -12.65
C GLU A 155 -2.52 3.27 -14.12
N ASP A 156 -3.09 4.09 -14.99
CA ASP A 156 -3.27 3.78 -16.41
C ASP A 156 -1.96 3.83 -17.21
N PHE A 157 -0.93 4.50 -16.69
CA PHE A 157 0.37 4.65 -17.33
C PHE A 157 1.41 3.65 -16.81
N VAL A 158 1.01 2.69 -15.97
CA VAL A 158 1.89 1.62 -15.49
C VAL A 158 2.07 0.59 -16.60
N THR A 159 3.26 0.53 -17.18
CA THR A 159 3.56 -0.39 -18.30
C THR A 159 4.95 -1.02 -18.14
N TRP A 160 5.23 -2.04 -18.93
CA TRP A 160 6.58 -2.58 -19.05
C TRP A 160 7.50 -1.58 -19.74
N VAL A 161 8.78 -1.59 -19.36
CA VAL A 161 9.83 -0.90 -20.13
C VAL A 161 9.95 -1.57 -21.49
N ASP A 162 10.21 -0.79 -22.54
CA ASP A 162 10.24 -1.30 -23.92
C ASP A 162 11.34 -2.34 -24.14
N SER A 163 12.52 -2.14 -23.55
CA SER A 163 13.65 -3.09 -23.56
C SER A 163 13.46 -4.30 -22.61
N SER A 164 12.34 -4.40 -21.90
CA SER A 164 12.12 -5.46 -20.91
C SER A 164 12.01 -6.83 -21.57
N LYS A 165 12.79 -7.80 -21.06
CA LYS A 165 12.68 -9.20 -21.48
C LYS A 165 11.30 -9.80 -21.22
N ILE A 166 10.61 -9.32 -20.18
CA ILE A 166 9.26 -9.78 -19.83
C ILE A 166 8.27 -9.31 -20.90
N LYS A 167 8.37 -8.05 -21.36
CA LYS A 167 7.53 -7.51 -22.44
C LYS A 167 7.69 -8.35 -23.71
N ARG A 168 8.94 -8.61 -24.11
CA ARG A 168 9.25 -9.47 -25.25
C ARG A 168 8.66 -10.86 -25.11
N HIS A 169 8.80 -11.50 -23.94
CA HIS A 169 8.22 -12.83 -23.71
C HIS A 169 6.70 -12.84 -23.84
N VAL A 170 6.01 -11.80 -23.35
CA VAL A 170 4.55 -11.66 -23.49
C VAL A 170 4.14 -11.47 -24.94
N LEU A 171 4.85 -10.63 -25.70
CA LEU A 171 4.59 -10.40 -27.13
C LEU A 171 4.85 -11.67 -27.96
N GLU A 172 5.91 -12.41 -27.66
CA GLU A 172 6.20 -13.71 -28.28
C GLU A 172 5.09 -14.72 -28.01
N TYR A 173 4.61 -14.80 -26.77
CA TYR A 173 3.51 -15.68 -26.40
C TYR A 173 2.21 -15.35 -27.14
N ASN A 174 1.97 -14.07 -27.39
CA ASN A 174 0.80 -13.58 -28.15
C ASN A 174 0.99 -13.61 -29.67
N GLU A 175 2.17 -13.99 -30.17
CA GLU A 175 2.54 -13.90 -31.60
C GLU A 175 2.49 -12.46 -32.17
N GLU A 176 2.64 -11.45 -31.30
CA GLU A 176 2.59 -10.01 -31.63
C GLU A 176 3.99 -9.36 -31.61
N ARG A 177 5.05 -10.17 -31.59
CA ARG A 177 6.42 -9.65 -31.55
C ARG A 177 6.80 -9.03 -32.90
N ASP A 178 6.97 -7.72 -32.89
CA ASP A 178 7.65 -6.96 -33.93
C ASP A 178 9.08 -6.63 -33.48
N ASP A 179 10.07 -6.98 -34.29
CA ASP A 179 11.48 -6.74 -34.01
C ASP A 179 11.95 -5.33 -34.41
N PHE A 180 11.12 -4.55 -35.10
CA PHE A 180 11.46 -3.19 -35.53
C PHE A 180 11.58 -2.20 -34.36
N ASP A 181 10.70 -2.29 -33.37
CA ASP A 181 10.59 -1.32 -32.26
C ASP A 181 11.57 -1.58 -31.10
N LEU A 182 12.36 -2.66 -31.13
CA LEU A 182 13.18 -3.11 -30.00
C LEU A 182 14.63 -2.60 -30.00
N GLU A 183 15.08 -1.93 -31.06
CA GLU A 183 16.46 -1.44 -31.22
C GLU A 183 16.68 0.05 -30.86
N ALA A 184 15.66 0.73 -30.32
CA ALA A 184 15.74 2.14 -29.91
C ALA A 184 15.99 2.32 -28.40
#